data_AF-A0A432T2L0-F1
#
_entry.id   AF-A0A432T2L0-F1
#
_cell.length_a   1.000
_cell.length_b   1.000
_cell.length_c   1.000
_cell.angle_alpha   90.00
_cell.angle_beta   90.00
_cell.angle_gamma   90.00
#
_symmetry.space_group_name_H-M   'P 1'
#
loop_
_entity.id
_entity.type
_entity.pdbx_description
1 polymer ?
#
loop_
_entity_poly.entity_id
_entity_poly.type
_entity_poly.pdbx_seq_one_letter_code
_entity_poly.pdbx_strand_id
1 'polypeptide(L)'
;VPNINAIPKVGKSLFKIYRDARFHPHDPIKERIGIIFWQGAGHRMQSSSFYMHYDPSEIFVATGIRTFKPTLLKAYREYIQNDTLRKELHQILQDLQSKGFSLPEPKYKRMPKGCDTEDAHSYLYLMGQIYCFKTFVPDETFYSEDIIYRNFEIYKESLALAQWLYALTLKCDTNIDTF
;
A
#
# COMPACT_ATOMS: atom_id res chain seq x y z
N VAL A 1 17.68 -4.46 -6.47
CA VAL A 1 16.69 -3.35 -6.37
C VAL A 1 17.31 -2.25 -5.52
N PRO A 2 18.03 -1.26 -6.09
CA PRO A 2 18.48 -0.15 -5.27
C PRO A 2 17.25 0.74 -4.95
N ASN A 3 17.18 1.27 -3.74
CA ASN A 3 16.19 2.25 -3.22
C ASN A 3 15.01 1.74 -2.39
N ILE A 4 15.02 0.51 -1.86
CA ILE A 4 14.08 0.16 -0.76
C ILE A 4 14.66 0.64 0.56
N ASN A 5 13.89 1.42 1.32
CA ASN A 5 14.25 1.87 2.66
C ASN A 5 13.81 0.85 3.69
N ALA A 6 14.79 0.27 4.40
CA ALA A 6 14.59 -0.58 5.56
C ALA A 6 15.40 -0.01 6.74
N ILE A 7 14.76 0.86 7.51
CA ILE A 7 15.40 1.63 8.58
C ILE A 7 14.72 1.25 9.89
N PRO A 8 15.35 0.42 10.76
CA PRO A 8 14.75 -0.14 11.97
C PRO A 8 14.67 0.91 13.11
N LYS A 9 14.02 2.04 12.83
CA LYS A 9 13.78 3.14 13.76
C LYS A 9 12.30 3.49 13.78
N VAL A 10 11.80 3.85 14.95
CA VAL A 10 10.42 4.34 15.13
C VAL A 10 10.21 5.60 14.29
N GLY A 11 9.09 5.66 13.56
CA GLY A 11 8.78 6.74 12.62
C GLY A 11 9.45 6.58 11.25
N LYS A 12 10.26 5.53 11.06
CA LYS A 12 10.79 5.10 9.75
C LYS A 12 10.12 3.77 9.37
N SER A 13 10.85 2.65 9.34
CA SER A 13 10.23 1.35 9.04
C SER A 13 9.36 0.84 10.18
N LEU A 14 9.67 1.20 11.43
CA LEU A 14 8.87 0.81 12.59
C LEU A 14 7.81 1.87 12.91
N PHE A 15 6.57 1.44 13.13
CA PHE A 15 5.52 2.32 13.63
C PHE A 15 5.64 2.53 15.15
N LYS A 16 5.12 3.67 15.65
CA LYS A 16 5.04 3.93 17.09
C LYS A 16 4.12 2.90 17.75
N ILE A 17 4.60 2.26 18.82
CA ILE A 17 3.82 1.33 19.65
C ILE A 17 2.92 2.04 20.65
N TYR A 18 3.26 3.27 21.04
CA TYR A 18 2.41 4.08 21.92
C TYR A 18 1.32 4.80 21.12
N ARG A 19 0.14 4.89 21.73
CA ARG A 19 -0.94 5.79 21.31
C ARG A 19 -0.62 7.20 21.77
N ASP A 20 -1.30 8.16 21.14
CA ASP A 20 -1.26 9.53 21.65
C ASP A 20 -2.10 9.59 22.94
N ALA A 21 -1.40 9.74 24.07
CA ALA A 21 -1.98 9.70 25.41
C ALA A 21 -3.05 10.78 25.64
N ARG A 22 -3.04 11.88 24.86
CA ARG A 22 -4.09 12.91 24.93
C ARG A 22 -5.46 12.36 24.54
N PHE A 23 -5.48 11.37 23.65
CA PHE A 23 -6.71 10.74 23.16
C PHE A 23 -6.93 9.36 23.78
N HIS A 24 -5.89 8.72 24.32
CA HIS A 24 -5.94 7.37 24.88
C HIS A 24 -5.24 7.30 26.26
N PRO A 25 -5.80 7.96 27.28
CA PRO A 25 -5.16 8.00 28.61
C PRO A 25 -5.14 6.64 29.31
N HIS A 26 -6.13 5.77 29.05
CA HIS A 26 -6.29 4.47 29.72
C HIS A 26 -5.82 3.26 28.89
N ASP A 27 -5.52 3.47 27.60
CA ASP A 27 -4.99 2.44 26.69
C ASP A 27 -3.80 3.00 25.91
N PRO A 28 -2.63 3.16 26.57
CA PRO A 28 -1.52 3.90 25.99
C PRO A 28 -0.75 3.12 24.92
N ILE A 29 -1.03 1.83 24.72
CA ILE A 29 -0.28 0.94 23.83
C ILE A 29 -1.18 0.49 22.67
N LYS A 30 -0.60 0.36 21.49
CA LYS A 30 -1.27 -0.23 20.33
C LYS A 30 -1.09 -1.74 20.36
N GLU A 31 -2.20 -2.45 20.19
CA GLU A 31 -2.18 -3.91 19.99
C GLU A 31 -1.61 -4.28 18.62
N ARG A 32 -1.83 -3.40 17.62
CA ARG A 32 -1.35 -3.61 16.24
C ARG A 32 0.04 -3.02 16.03
N ILE A 33 0.98 -3.88 15.69
CA ILE A 33 2.37 -3.51 15.38
C ILE A 33 2.57 -3.53 13.88
N GLY A 34 3.08 -2.44 13.30
CA GLY A 34 3.28 -2.29 11.87
C GLY A 34 4.73 -2.08 11.47
N ILE A 35 5.11 -2.60 10.31
CA ILE A 35 6.42 -2.49 9.68
C ILE A 35 6.23 -2.13 8.20
N ILE A 36 7.00 -1.15 7.72
CA ILE A 36 6.94 -0.69 6.32
C ILE A 36 8.34 -0.58 5.69
N PHE A 37 8.46 -1.05 4.46
CA PHE A 37 9.62 -0.85 3.60
C PHE A 37 9.16 -0.12 2.35
N TRP A 38 9.65 1.10 2.13
CA TRP A 38 9.15 1.94 1.03
C TRP A 38 10.25 2.25 0.03
N GLN A 39 9.88 2.38 -1.23
CA GLN A 39 10.83 2.63 -2.31
C GLN A 39 10.98 4.12 -2.61
N GLY A 40 12.22 4.57 -2.80
CA GLY A 40 12.56 5.95 -3.20
C GLY A 40 12.73 6.94 -2.04
N ALA A 41 12.84 8.22 -2.38
CA ALA A 41 13.10 9.30 -1.42
C ALA A 41 11.82 9.97 -0.86
N GLY A 42 10.65 9.55 -1.34
CA GLY A 42 9.36 10.09 -0.92
C GLY A 42 8.98 9.73 0.52
N HIS A 43 7.89 10.34 0.99
CA HIS A 43 7.35 10.02 2.30
C HIS A 43 6.85 8.56 2.34
N ARG A 44 7.19 7.82 3.40
CA ARG A 44 6.95 6.37 3.53
C ARG A 44 5.51 5.92 3.27
N MET A 45 4.53 6.74 3.67
CA MET A 45 3.10 6.43 3.50
C MET A 45 2.52 6.84 2.13
N GLN A 46 3.30 7.55 1.31
CA GLN A 46 2.93 8.00 -0.03
C GLN A 46 3.88 7.44 -1.10
N SER A 47 4.63 6.41 -0.75
CA SER A 47 5.57 5.71 -1.62
C SER A 47 5.11 4.28 -1.82
N SER A 48 5.45 3.68 -2.97
CA SER A 48 5.25 2.24 -3.15
C SER A 48 5.98 1.48 -2.04
N SER A 49 5.26 0.57 -1.37
CA SER A 49 5.77 -0.03 -0.15
C SER A 49 5.35 -1.48 0.02
N PHE A 50 6.21 -2.25 0.67
CA PHE A 50 5.91 -3.53 1.29
C PHE A 50 5.59 -3.27 2.76
N TYR A 51 4.55 -3.92 3.26
CA TYR A 51 4.01 -3.64 4.57
C TYR A 51 3.53 -4.91 5.24
N MET A 52 3.78 -5.00 6.54
CA MET A 52 3.10 -5.96 7.39
C MET A 52 2.59 -5.27 8.65
N HIS A 53 1.49 -5.78 9.18
CA HIS A 53 1.19 -5.62 10.59
C HIS A 53 0.67 -6.90 11.19
N TYR A 54 0.64 -6.95 12.50
CA TYR A 54 0.04 -8.04 13.24
C TYR A 54 -0.56 -7.54 14.55
N ASP A 55 -1.53 -8.30 15.04
CA ASP A 55 -2.05 -8.30 16.40
C ASP A 55 -2.24 -9.77 16.83
N PRO A 56 -2.74 -10.09 18.05
CA PRO A 56 -2.89 -11.47 18.49
C PRO A 56 -3.83 -12.34 17.62
N SER A 57 -4.63 -11.73 16.74
CA SER A 57 -5.65 -12.42 15.95
C SER A 57 -5.33 -12.50 14.46
N GLU A 58 -4.59 -11.52 13.93
CA GLU A 58 -4.36 -11.38 12.50
C GLU A 58 -2.93 -10.93 12.19
N ILE A 59 -2.38 -11.49 11.11
CA ILE A 59 -1.23 -10.99 10.38
C ILE A 59 -1.74 -10.49 9.04
N PHE A 60 -1.42 -9.25 8.72
CA PHE A 60 -1.76 -8.60 7.46
C PHE A 60 -0.48 -8.29 6.70
N VAL A 61 -0.36 -8.80 5.47
CA VAL A 61 0.79 -8.58 4.60
C VAL A 61 0.32 -7.92 3.31
N ALA A 62 0.92 -6.81 2.92
CA ALA A 62 0.46 -6.01 1.80
C ALA A 62 1.57 -5.34 1.00
N THR A 63 1.23 -5.02 -0.24
CA THR A 63 2.07 -4.27 -1.18
C THR A 63 1.26 -3.14 -1.80
N GLY A 64 1.78 -1.92 -1.73
CA GLY A 64 1.23 -0.75 -2.42
C GLY A 64 1.13 0.49 -1.54
N ILE A 65 0.07 1.27 -1.73
CA ILE A 65 -0.18 2.56 -1.09
C ILE A 65 -1.61 2.58 -0.54
N ARG A 66 -1.73 2.58 0.80
CA ARG A 66 -3.00 2.46 1.53
C ARG A 66 -3.97 3.62 1.31
N THR A 67 -3.45 4.83 1.09
CA THR A 67 -4.27 6.03 0.85
C THR A 67 -3.47 7.01 0.02
N PHE A 68 -4.06 7.53 -1.06
CA PHE A 68 -3.53 8.66 -1.80
C PHE A 68 -3.91 9.99 -1.12
N LYS A 69 -2.91 10.80 -0.79
CA LYS A 69 -3.09 12.21 -0.43
C LYS A 69 -3.35 13.06 -1.68
N PRO A 70 -3.86 14.30 -1.56
CA PRO A 70 -4.34 15.09 -2.70
C PRO A 70 -3.38 15.15 -3.90
N THR A 71 -2.09 15.38 -3.65
CA THR A 71 -1.06 15.46 -4.69
C THR A 71 -0.91 14.14 -5.44
N LEU A 72 -0.75 13.03 -4.72
CA LEU A 72 -0.61 11.70 -5.32
C LEU A 72 -1.92 11.23 -5.98
N LEU A 73 -3.09 11.57 -5.41
CA LEU A 73 -4.38 11.21 -5.99
C LEU A 73 -4.62 11.90 -7.33
N LYS A 74 -4.23 13.17 -7.44
CA LYS A 74 -4.27 13.92 -8.70
C LYS A 74 -3.35 13.26 -9.73
N ALA A 75 -2.10 13.01 -9.35
CA ALA A 75 -1.12 12.36 -10.21
C ALA A 75 -1.59 10.97 -10.67
N TYR A 76 -2.18 10.17 -9.77
CA TYR A 76 -2.76 8.86 -10.10
C TYR A 76 -3.82 8.96 -11.19
N ARG A 77 -4.80 9.87 -11.01
CA ARG A 77 -5.90 10.02 -11.98
C ARG A 77 -5.42 10.49 -13.34
N GLU A 78 -4.46 11.41 -13.39
CA GLU A 78 -3.81 11.84 -14.63
C GLU A 78 -3.02 10.68 -15.26
N TYR A 79 -2.33 9.87 -14.45
CA TYR A 79 -1.52 8.75 -14.92
C TYR A 79 -2.35 7.65 -15.60
N ILE A 80 -3.54 7.34 -15.05
CA ILE A 80 -4.45 6.33 -15.62
C ILE A 80 -5.41 6.88 -16.70
N GLN A 81 -5.30 8.15 -17.09
CA GLN A 81 -5.93 8.62 -18.34
C GLN A 81 -5.25 8.00 -19.57
N ASN A 82 -3.99 7.57 -19.43
CA ASN A 82 -3.33 6.77 -20.45
C ASN A 82 -3.92 5.34 -20.44
N ASP A 83 -4.55 4.96 -21.54
CA ASP A 83 -5.24 3.67 -21.68
C ASP A 83 -4.29 2.46 -21.48
N THR A 84 -3.05 2.53 -21.96
CA THR A 84 -2.06 1.47 -21.77
C THR A 84 -1.74 1.28 -20.28
N LEU A 85 -1.47 2.37 -19.55
CA LEU A 85 -1.14 2.30 -18.12
C LEU A 85 -2.34 1.83 -17.28
N ARG A 86 -3.55 2.25 -17.65
CA ARG A 86 -4.79 1.82 -17.00
C ARG A 86 -5.06 0.33 -17.21
N LYS A 87 -4.91 -0.17 -18.44
CA LYS A 87 -5.01 -1.60 -18.78
C LYS A 87 -3.95 -2.43 -18.07
N GLU A 88 -2.72 -1.95 -18.04
CA GLU A 88 -1.62 -2.60 -17.32
C GLU A 88 -1.95 -2.76 -15.83
N LEU A 89 -2.40 -1.68 -15.17
CA LEU A 89 -2.80 -1.75 -13.77
C LEU A 89 -3.95 -2.75 -13.56
N HIS A 90 -4.96 -2.72 -14.42
CA HIS A 90 -6.07 -3.68 -14.33
C HIS A 90 -5.58 -5.13 -14.42
N GLN A 91 -4.70 -5.43 -15.38
CA GLN A 91 -4.16 -6.78 -15.57
C GLN A 91 -3.32 -7.24 -14.37
N ILE A 92 -2.51 -6.35 -13.79
CA ILE A 92 -1.74 -6.62 -12.56
C ILE A 92 -2.69 -6.97 -11.41
N LEU A 93 -3.77 -6.20 -11.23
CA LEU A 93 -4.73 -6.42 -10.17
C LEU A 93 -5.50 -7.74 -10.34
N GLN A 94 -5.90 -8.09 -11.57
CA GLN A 94 -6.55 -9.37 -11.87
C GLN A 94 -5.62 -10.57 -11.63
N ASP A 95 -4.35 -10.47 -12.06
CA ASP A 95 -3.34 -11.51 -11.79
C ASP A 95 -3.17 -11.74 -10.28
N LEU A 96 -3.09 -10.67 -9.49
CA LEU A 96 -2.99 -10.78 -8.04
C LEU A 96 -4.23 -11.41 -7.41
N GLN A 97 -5.43 -11.05 -7.85
CA GLN A 97 -6.66 -11.72 -7.39
C GLN A 97 -6.64 -13.22 -7.71
N SER A 98 -6.16 -13.60 -8.90
CA SER A 98 -6.03 -15.02 -9.28
C SER A 98 -5.04 -15.80 -8.39
N LYS A 99 -4.06 -15.10 -7.79
CA LYS A 99 -3.09 -15.63 -6.82
C LYS A 99 -3.57 -15.54 -5.37
N GLY A 100 -4.85 -15.23 -5.15
CA GLY A 100 -5.48 -15.19 -3.83
C GLY A 100 -5.20 -13.91 -3.03
N PHE A 101 -4.80 -12.81 -3.68
CA PHE A 101 -4.74 -11.52 -3.00
C PHE A 101 -6.12 -10.85 -2.95
N SER A 102 -6.39 -10.22 -1.82
CA SER A 102 -7.50 -9.28 -1.67
C SER A 102 -7.08 -7.88 -2.12
N LEU A 103 -8.04 -7.12 -2.64
CA LEU A 103 -7.86 -5.74 -3.08
C LEU A 103 -8.80 -4.81 -2.30
N PRO A 104 -8.46 -3.52 -2.13
CA PRO A 104 -9.37 -2.56 -1.54
C PRO A 104 -10.54 -2.25 -2.48
N GLU A 105 -11.70 -1.98 -1.88
CA GLU A 105 -12.86 -1.48 -2.61
C GLU A 105 -12.65 -0.03 -3.09
N PRO A 106 -13.39 0.42 -4.12
CA PRO A 106 -13.42 1.81 -4.52
C PRO A 106 -13.77 2.76 -3.36
N LYS A 107 -13.03 3.87 -3.25
CA LYS A 107 -13.25 4.88 -2.20
C LYS A 107 -14.34 5.87 -2.58
N TYR A 108 -14.41 6.23 -3.85
CA TYR A 108 -15.31 7.25 -4.36
C TYR A 108 -16.51 6.60 -5.04
N LYS A 109 -17.70 7.19 -4.88
CA LYS A 109 -18.92 6.74 -5.59
C LYS A 109 -19.14 7.48 -6.90
N ARG A 110 -18.65 8.72 -6.99
CA ARG A 110 -18.86 9.61 -8.13
C ARG A 110 -17.60 9.68 -8.97
N MET A 111 -17.77 9.59 -10.28
CA MET A 111 -16.69 9.76 -11.24
C MET A 111 -16.05 11.14 -11.10
N PRO A 112 -14.71 11.24 -11.01
CA PRO A 112 -14.03 12.53 -10.98
C PRO A 112 -14.28 13.33 -12.25
N LYS A 113 -14.22 14.67 -12.14
CA LYS A 113 -14.39 15.55 -13.31
C LYS A 113 -13.26 15.29 -14.32
N GLY A 114 -13.62 15.12 -15.59
CA GLY A 114 -12.67 14.86 -16.68
C GLY A 114 -12.24 13.40 -16.81
N CYS A 115 -12.90 12.47 -16.12
CA CYS A 115 -12.77 11.02 -16.36
C CYS A 115 -14.04 10.52 -17.03
N ASP A 116 -13.89 9.68 -18.06
CA ASP A 116 -15.02 9.10 -18.79
C ASP A 116 -15.47 7.78 -18.14
N THR A 117 -16.78 7.54 -18.09
CA THR A 117 -17.34 6.26 -17.62
C THR A 117 -17.16 5.15 -18.64
N GLU A 118 -17.07 5.50 -19.93
CA GLU A 118 -16.94 4.57 -21.04
C GLU A 118 -15.49 4.12 -21.28
N ASP A 119 -14.52 4.74 -20.59
CA ASP A 119 -13.13 4.28 -20.58
C ASP A 119 -13.05 2.82 -20.11
N ALA A 120 -12.26 2.00 -20.81
CA ALA A 120 -11.99 0.64 -20.37
C ALA A 120 -11.38 0.66 -18.96
N HIS A 121 -11.97 -0.11 -18.03
CA HIS A 121 -11.56 -0.17 -16.62
C HIS A 121 -11.74 1.16 -15.86
N SER A 122 -12.74 1.99 -16.22
CA SER A 122 -13.04 3.28 -15.59
C SER A 122 -13.27 3.23 -14.07
N TYR A 123 -13.59 2.05 -13.50
CA TYR A 123 -13.67 1.88 -12.04
C TYR A 123 -12.37 2.30 -11.31
N LEU A 124 -11.22 2.23 -11.99
CA LEU A 124 -9.92 2.62 -11.43
C LEU A 124 -9.88 4.10 -11.03
N TYR A 125 -10.66 4.98 -11.67
CA TYR A 125 -10.77 6.39 -11.29
C TYR A 125 -11.42 6.62 -9.92
N LEU A 126 -12.19 5.65 -9.43
CA LEU A 126 -12.88 5.67 -8.15
C LEU A 126 -11.99 5.19 -6.99
N MET A 127 -10.78 4.71 -7.28
CA MET A 127 -9.81 4.30 -6.28
C MET A 127 -9.19 5.52 -5.60
N GLY A 128 -9.08 5.48 -4.28
CA GLY A 128 -8.30 6.43 -3.48
C GLY A 128 -7.08 5.80 -2.82
N GLN A 129 -6.77 4.59 -3.23
CA GLN A 129 -5.76 3.69 -2.69
C GLN A 129 -5.51 2.61 -3.74
N ILE A 130 -4.30 2.08 -3.79
CA ILE A 130 -3.98 0.91 -4.61
C ILE A 130 -2.99 0.08 -3.80
N TYR A 131 -3.45 -1.07 -3.33
CA TYR A 131 -2.62 -2.08 -2.69
C TYR A 131 -3.27 -3.45 -2.85
N CYS A 132 -2.49 -4.50 -2.68
CA CYS A 132 -3.00 -5.87 -2.53
C CYS A 132 -2.58 -6.42 -1.18
N PHE A 133 -3.31 -7.39 -0.64
CA PHE A 133 -2.99 -7.96 0.67
C PHE A 133 -3.42 -9.42 0.82
N LYS A 134 -2.78 -10.12 1.75
CA LYS A 134 -3.18 -11.42 2.30
C LYS A 134 -3.26 -11.30 3.82
N THR A 135 -4.20 -12.02 4.43
CA THR A 135 -4.34 -12.12 5.89
C THR A 135 -4.15 -13.56 6.35
N PHE A 136 -3.61 -13.72 7.55
CA PHE A 136 -3.34 -15.00 8.18
C PHE A 136 -3.66 -14.91 9.67
N VAL A 137 -3.99 -16.04 10.29
CA VAL A 137 -3.99 -16.16 11.75
C VAL A 137 -2.56 -16.44 12.20
N PRO A 138 -2.06 -15.85 13.30
CA PRO A 138 -0.74 -16.20 13.85
C PRO A 138 -0.58 -17.71 14.08
N ASP A 139 0.48 -18.28 13.50
CA ASP A 139 0.83 -19.70 13.53
C ASP A 139 2.33 -19.90 13.85
N GLU A 140 2.84 -21.13 13.82
CA GLU A 140 4.25 -21.42 14.11
C GLU A 140 5.23 -20.67 13.20
N THR A 141 4.84 -20.39 11.94
CA THR A 141 5.65 -19.57 11.04
C THR A 141 5.81 -18.14 11.55
N PHE A 142 4.78 -17.56 12.17
CA PHE A 142 4.86 -16.21 12.73
C PHE A 142 5.84 -16.11 13.91
N TYR A 143 5.92 -17.16 14.72
CA TYR A 143 6.80 -17.21 15.91
C TYR A 143 8.24 -17.68 15.59
N SER A 144 8.61 -17.79 14.32
CA SER A 144 9.93 -18.22 13.86
C SER A 144 10.49 -17.31 12.77
N GLU A 145 11.74 -17.53 12.36
CA GLU A 145 12.36 -16.79 11.25
C GLU A 145 11.69 -17.06 9.89
N ASP A 146 10.87 -18.12 9.79
CA ASP A 146 10.14 -18.48 8.57
C ASP A 146 9.15 -17.39 8.12
N ILE A 147 8.73 -16.51 9.03
CA ILE A 147 7.94 -15.33 8.71
C ILE A 147 8.63 -14.45 7.66
N ILE A 148 9.96 -14.42 7.65
CA ILE A 148 10.74 -13.64 6.67
C ILE A 148 10.52 -14.21 5.27
N TYR A 149 10.62 -15.54 5.11
CA TYR A 149 10.42 -16.21 3.82
C TYR A 149 8.97 -16.11 3.33
N ARG A 150 7.99 -16.30 4.22
CA ARG A 150 6.56 -16.13 3.88
C ARG A 150 6.29 -14.73 3.35
N ASN A 151 6.75 -13.69 4.05
CA ASN A 151 6.59 -12.31 3.60
C ASN A 151 7.31 -12.04 2.27
N PHE A 152 8.53 -12.56 2.11
CA PHE A 152 9.31 -12.36 0.90
C PHE A 152 8.62 -12.91 -0.35
N GLU A 153 8.09 -14.14 -0.30
CA GLU A 153 7.36 -14.69 -1.46
C GLU A 153 6.09 -13.90 -1.77
N ILE A 154 5.36 -13.42 -0.76
CA ILE A 154 4.19 -12.54 -0.97
C ILE A 154 4.61 -11.22 -1.66
N TYR A 155 5.71 -10.62 -1.22
CA TYR A 155 6.23 -9.37 -1.81
C TYR A 155 6.76 -9.58 -3.23
N LYS A 156 7.34 -10.75 -3.51
CA LYS A 156 7.80 -11.15 -4.84
C LYS A 156 6.64 -11.39 -5.80
N GLU A 157 5.58 -12.06 -5.37
CA GLU A 157 4.34 -12.24 -6.16
C GLU A 157 3.69 -10.90 -6.53
N SER A 158 3.79 -9.91 -5.63
CA SER A 158 3.19 -8.57 -5.80
C SER A 158 4.16 -7.51 -6.34
N LEU A 159 5.34 -7.92 -6.80
CA LEU A 159 6.40 -6.99 -7.24
C LEU A 159 5.98 -6.12 -8.43
N ALA A 160 5.19 -6.66 -9.37
CA ALA A 160 4.71 -5.90 -10.54
C ALA A 160 3.88 -4.68 -10.10
N LEU A 161 3.00 -4.86 -9.11
CA LEU A 161 2.24 -3.76 -8.52
C LEU A 161 3.16 -2.75 -7.82
N ALA A 162 4.15 -3.22 -7.07
CA ALA A 162 5.11 -2.35 -6.41
C ALA A 162 5.85 -1.46 -7.42
N GLN A 163 6.29 -2.04 -8.55
CA GLN A 163 7.01 -1.31 -9.60
C GLN A 163 6.13 -0.30 -10.32
N TRP A 164 4.90 -0.69 -10.66
CA TRP A 164 3.93 0.20 -11.29
C TRP A 164 3.64 1.42 -10.40
N LEU A 165 3.40 1.19 -9.11
CA LEU A 165 3.18 2.27 -8.14
C LEU A 165 4.42 3.12 -7.91
N TYR A 166 5.62 2.54 -7.96
CA TYR A 166 6.84 3.32 -7.87
C TYR A 166 6.95 4.28 -9.06
N ALA A 167 6.71 3.81 -10.28
CA ALA A 167 6.71 4.65 -11.49
C ALA A 167 5.68 5.80 -11.40
N LEU A 168 4.50 5.53 -10.85
CA LEU A 168 3.50 6.56 -10.53
C LEU A 168 4.05 7.59 -9.54
N THR A 169 4.67 7.16 -8.43
CA THR A 169 5.15 8.09 -7.39
C THR A 169 6.25 9.03 -7.88
N LEU A 170 6.95 8.69 -8.98
CA LEU A 170 7.93 9.57 -9.62
C LEU A 170 7.28 10.73 -10.40
N LYS A 171 5.95 10.76 -10.56
CA LYS A 171 5.23 11.82 -11.28
C LYS A 171 4.83 13.00 -10.42
N CYS A 172 5.06 12.95 -9.11
CA CYS A 172 4.73 14.04 -8.20
C CYS A 172 5.63 14.05 -6.97
N ASP A 173 5.72 15.20 -6.28
CA ASP A 173 6.37 15.25 -4.97
C ASP A 173 5.42 14.71 -3.89
N THR A 174 5.75 13.54 -3.37
CA THR A 174 4.94 12.82 -2.37
C THR A 174 5.12 13.36 -0.94
N ASN A 175 5.98 14.37 -0.73
CA ASN A 175 6.21 15.00 0.57
C ASN A 175 5.29 16.22 0.84
N ILE A 176 4.69 16.81 -0.20
CA ILE A 176 3.90 18.06 -0.10
C ILE A 176 2.78 17.95 0.93
N ASP A 177 2.06 16.84 0.95
CA ASP A 177 0.88 16.69 1.81
C ASP A 177 1.21 15.98 3.13
N THR A 178 2.49 15.75 3.44
CA THR A 178 2.93 14.92 4.57
C THR A 178 3.59 15.76 5.66
N PHE A 179 2.75 16.54 6.33
CA PHE A 179 3.03 17.15 7.62
C PHE A 179 2.39 16.33 8.75
#